data_AF-A0A2G6IZW2-F1
#
_entry.id   AF-A0A2G6IZW2-F1
#
_cell.length_a   1.000
_cell.length_b   1.000
_cell.length_c   1.000
_cell.angle_alpha   90.00
_cell.angle_beta   90.00
_cell.angle_gamma   90.00
#
_symmetry.space_group_name_H-M   'P 1'
#
loop_
_entity.id
_entity.type
_entity.pdbx_description
1 polymer ?
#
loop_
_entity_poly.entity_id
_entity_poly.type
_entity_poly.pdbx_seq_one_letter_code
_entity_poly.pdbx_strand_id
1 'polypeptide(L)'
;MRIVLAGPRGEDSIDLTKGPISQTLDGSNVYLKDIWPASREIADTVLSCKMFQEKYADVLKGDARWQDVRVTEAETYDWPAGSSRDWATKGTALLGIRAVIAESFERIHRSNLVGMGVIPFEFSPGENRKTLGLKGDEVITIEGLSEELKPLSFLPCTIACSDGTVKRIQIKCRIDTAIELEYIKNGGVLHDVLRNLAKEKVKQWTNGQCCPPLEKPGGLTETLRHDRHSASGHLA
;
A
#
# COMPACT_ATOMS: atom_id res chain seq x y z
N MET A 1 -7.27 -5.48 -34.11
CA MET A 1 -8.35 -5.34 -33.11
C MET A 1 -9.64 -5.85 -33.76
N ARG A 2 -10.13 -7.04 -33.39
CA ARG A 2 -11.42 -7.56 -33.88
C ARG A 2 -12.50 -6.99 -32.97
N ILE A 3 -13.33 -6.10 -33.50
CA ILE A 3 -14.56 -5.66 -32.84
C ILE A 3 -15.66 -6.59 -33.34
N VAL A 4 -16.27 -7.36 -32.43
CA VAL A 4 -17.45 -8.18 -32.73
C VAL A 4 -18.67 -7.34 -32.37
N LEU A 5 -19.42 -6.91 -33.38
CA LEU A 5 -20.76 -6.36 -33.18
C LEU A 5 -21.75 -7.51 -33.39
N ALA A 6 -22.50 -7.86 -32.34
CA ALA A 6 -23.56 -8.85 -32.45
C ALA A 6 -24.64 -8.30 -33.41
N GLY A 7 -24.81 -8.96 -34.56
CA GLY A 7 -25.85 -8.60 -35.52
C GLY A 7 -27.23 -9.06 -35.04
N PRO A 8 -28.33 -8.43 -35.48
CA PRO A 8 -29.71 -8.78 -35.10
C PRO A 8 -30.19 -10.15 -35.60
N ARG A 9 -29.31 -10.97 -36.22
CA ARG A 9 -29.65 -12.25 -36.87
C ARG A 9 -28.95 -13.48 -36.29
N GLY A 10 -28.26 -13.38 -35.15
CA GLY A 10 -27.76 -14.55 -34.43
C GLY A 10 -26.65 -15.35 -35.13
N GLU A 11 -25.91 -14.72 -36.06
CA GLU A 11 -24.68 -15.29 -36.61
C GLU A 11 -23.47 -14.82 -35.78
N ASP A 12 -22.67 -15.77 -35.30
CA ASP A 12 -21.54 -15.52 -34.39
C ASP A 12 -20.33 -14.83 -35.07
N SER A 13 -20.37 -14.64 -36.40
CA SER A 13 -19.37 -13.86 -37.12
C SER A 13 -19.89 -13.34 -38.46
N ILE A 14 -19.94 -12.02 -38.61
CA ILE A 14 -20.21 -11.36 -39.90
C ILE A 14 -18.90 -10.71 -40.37
N ASP A 15 -18.48 -10.99 -41.60
CA ASP A 15 -17.35 -10.28 -42.24
C ASP A 15 -17.84 -8.88 -42.68
N LEU A 16 -17.65 -7.92 -41.78
CA LEU A 16 -18.05 -6.50 -41.95
C LEU A 16 -17.35 -5.80 -43.13
N THR A 17 -16.35 -6.45 -43.76
CA THR A 17 -15.65 -5.90 -44.94
C THR A 17 -16.30 -6.30 -46.27
N LYS A 18 -17.18 -7.31 -46.28
CA LYS A 18 -17.73 -7.90 -47.51
C LYS A 18 -19.24 -7.82 -47.64
N GLY A 19 -19.98 -7.65 -46.54
CA GLY A 19 -21.45 -7.56 -46.54
C GLY A 19 -22.00 -6.23 -46.02
N PRO A 20 -23.23 -5.85 -46.40
CA PRO A 20 -23.92 -4.72 -45.78
C PRO A 20 -24.27 -5.04 -44.32
N ILE A 21 -24.10 -4.06 -43.43
CA ILE A 21 -24.38 -4.17 -41.99
C ILE A 21 -25.89 -4.02 -41.74
N SER A 22 -26.55 -3.14 -42.48
CA SER A 22 -28.00 -2.89 -42.35
C SER A 22 -28.58 -2.32 -43.64
N GLN A 23 -29.90 -2.11 -43.68
CA GLN A 23 -30.59 -1.35 -44.71
C GLN A 23 -31.19 -0.08 -44.10
N THR A 24 -31.16 1.03 -44.83
CA THR A 24 -31.93 2.23 -44.49
C THR A 24 -33.43 1.94 -44.60
N LEU A 25 -34.26 2.81 -44.02
CA LEU A 25 -35.72 2.75 -44.18
C LEU A 25 -36.16 2.75 -45.65
N ASP A 26 -35.33 3.34 -46.52
CA ASP A 26 -35.54 3.42 -47.97
C ASP A 26 -34.98 2.21 -48.74
N GLY A 27 -34.55 1.16 -48.03
CA GLY A 27 -34.08 -0.11 -48.62
C GLY A 27 -32.64 -0.08 -49.15
N SER A 28 -31.88 0.99 -48.91
CA SER A 28 -30.48 1.08 -49.36
C SER A 28 -29.53 0.37 -48.39
N ASN A 29 -28.56 -0.37 -48.92
CA ASN A 29 -27.58 -1.11 -48.13
C ASN A 29 -26.54 -0.17 -47.48
N VAL A 30 -26.31 -0.31 -46.17
CA VAL A 30 -25.33 0.44 -45.36
C VAL A 30 -24.12 -0.45 -45.06
N TYR A 31 -22.91 0.00 -45.38
CA TYR A 31 -21.66 -0.71 -45.15
C TYR A 31 -20.83 -0.07 -44.03
N LEU A 32 -19.82 -0.79 -43.52
CA LEU A 32 -18.95 -0.29 -42.43
C LEU A 32 -18.29 1.05 -42.78
N LYS A 33 -17.84 1.20 -44.04
CA LYS A 33 -17.21 2.42 -44.54
C LYS A 33 -18.14 3.66 -44.51
N ASP A 34 -19.45 3.45 -44.49
CA ASP A 34 -20.44 4.53 -44.53
C ASP A 34 -20.74 5.09 -43.13
N ILE A 35 -20.44 4.31 -42.07
CA ILE A 35 -20.63 4.70 -40.65
C ILE A 35 -19.31 4.92 -39.91
N TRP A 36 -18.19 4.47 -40.48
CA TRP A 36 -16.90 4.59 -39.84
C TRP A 36 -16.38 6.03 -39.96
N PRO A 37 -16.16 6.74 -38.85
CA PRO A 37 -15.74 8.13 -38.91
C PRO A 37 -14.36 8.24 -39.54
N ALA A 38 -14.16 9.26 -40.37
CA ALA A 38 -12.84 9.55 -40.91
C ALA A 38 -11.91 10.00 -39.78
N SER A 39 -10.62 9.68 -39.86
CA SER A 39 -9.63 10.06 -38.82
C SER A 39 -9.62 11.56 -38.50
N ARG A 40 -9.99 12.40 -39.47
CA ARG A 40 -10.11 13.86 -39.31
C ARG A 40 -11.34 14.27 -38.47
N GLU A 41 -12.47 13.59 -38.64
CA GLU A 41 -13.70 13.83 -37.86
C GLU A 41 -13.51 13.44 -36.39
N ILE A 42 -12.71 12.39 -36.15
CA ILE A 42 -12.31 11.98 -34.80
C ILE A 42 -11.42 13.06 -34.17
N ALA A 43 -10.43 13.57 -34.91
CA ALA A 43 -9.46 14.56 -34.44
C ALA A 43 -10.13 15.87 -33.99
N ASP A 44 -11.14 16.34 -34.72
CA ASP A 44 -11.88 17.57 -34.39
C ASP A 44 -12.78 17.41 -33.15
N THR A 45 -13.03 16.17 -32.71
CA THR A 45 -13.85 15.84 -31.53
C THR A 45 -12.99 15.39 -30.33
N VAL A 46 -11.66 15.43 -30.43
CA VAL A 46 -10.77 15.02 -29.34
C VAL A 46 -10.89 15.99 -28.17
N LEU A 47 -10.89 15.44 -26.94
CA LEU A 47 -10.98 16.22 -25.71
C LEU A 47 -9.99 17.40 -25.70
N SER A 48 -10.53 18.61 -25.53
CA SER A 48 -9.72 19.81 -25.35
C SER A 48 -9.28 19.98 -23.89
N CYS A 49 -8.17 20.69 -23.66
CA CYS A 49 -7.75 21.07 -22.30
C CYS A 49 -8.85 21.80 -21.51
N LYS A 50 -9.72 22.56 -22.20
CA LYS A 50 -10.85 23.27 -21.59
C LYS A 50 -11.86 22.31 -20.96
N MET A 51 -12.15 21.20 -21.61
CA MET A 51 -13.06 20.16 -21.07
C MET A 51 -12.51 19.52 -19.79
N PHE A 52 -11.18 19.36 -19.70
CA PHE A 52 -10.53 18.91 -18.47
C PHE A 52 -10.62 19.97 -17.38
N GLN A 53 -10.31 21.22 -17.68
CA GLN A 53 -10.38 22.31 -16.70
C GLN A 53 -11.79 22.46 -16.12
N GLU A 54 -12.83 22.42 -16.96
CA GLU A 54 -14.23 22.47 -16.52
C GLU A 54 -14.62 21.26 -15.67
N LYS A 55 -14.26 20.03 -16.09
CA LYS A 55 -14.63 18.81 -15.36
C LYS A 55 -13.90 18.65 -14.03
N TYR A 56 -12.66 19.14 -13.93
CA TYR A 56 -11.83 18.99 -12.72
C TYR A 56 -11.87 20.20 -11.78
N ALA A 57 -12.46 21.33 -12.18
CA ALA A 57 -12.53 22.55 -11.38
C ALA A 57 -13.17 22.35 -10.00
N ASP A 58 -14.17 21.48 -9.89
CA ASP A 58 -14.99 21.30 -8.69
C ASP A 58 -14.88 19.91 -8.07
N VAL A 59 -13.87 19.12 -8.44
CA VAL A 59 -13.69 17.74 -7.93
C VAL A 59 -13.60 17.69 -6.41
N LEU A 60 -13.05 18.73 -5.78
CA LEU A 60 -12.95 18.82 -4.32
C LEU A 60 -14.25 19.27 -3.63
N LYS A 61 -15.18 19.91 -4.35
CA LYS A 61 -16.50 20.25 -3.79
C LYS A 61 -17.39 19.02 -3.68
N GLY A 62 -17.20 18.04 -4.56
CA GLY A 62 -18.07 16.88 -4.68
C GLY A 62 -19.49 17.25 -5.14
N ASP A 63 -20.30 16.24 -5.47
CA ASP A 63 -21.72 16.45 -5.79
C ASP A 63 -22.59 16.50 -4.52
N ALA A 64 -23.89 16.75 -4.68
CA ALA A 64 -24.83 16.81 -3.56
C ALA A 64 -24.87 15.50 -2.74
N ARG A 65 -24.58 14.34 -3.37
CA ARG A 65 -24.49 13.06 -2.65
C ARG A 65 -23.23 12.99 -1.81
N TRP A 66 -22.10 13.47 -2.32
CA TRP A 66 -20.82 13.54 -1.61
C TRP A 66 -20.89 14.46 -0.39
N GLN A 67 -21.56 15.61 -0.53
CA GLN A 67 -21.76 16.56 0.56
C GLN A 67 -22.78 16.07 1.61
N ASP A 68 -23.73 15.22 1.20
CA ASP A 68 -24.72 14.60 2.09
C ASP A 68 -24.19 13.31 2.76
N VAL A 69 -22.93 12.91 2.49
CA VAL A 69 -22.28 11.83 3.25
C VAL A 69 -22.12 12.30 4.69
N ARG A 70 -22.99 11.78 5.55
CA ARG A 70 -22.93 12.03 7.00
C ARG A 70 -21.63 11.44 7.55
N VAL A 71 -20.74 12.31 7.99
CA VAL A 71 -19.57 11.91 8.78
C VAL A 71 -20.04 11.76 10.22
N THR A 72 -19.84 10.58 10.80
CA THR A 72 -20.05 10.38 12.24
C THR A 72 -18.92 11.03 13.02
N GLU A 73 -19.23 11.77 14.08
CA GLU A 73 -18.26 12.24 15.09
C GLU A 73 -17.69 11.09 15.95
N ALA A 74 -18.13 9.85 15.71
CA ALA A 74 -17.59 8.68 16.37
C ALA A 74 -16.10 8.53 16.03
N GLU A 75 -15.27 8.40 17.06
CA GLU A 75 -13.82 8.19 16.91
C GLU A 75 -13.48 6.88 16.16
N THR A 76 -14.45 5.98 16.02
CA THR A 76 -14.30 4.67 15.39
C THR A 76 -15.36 4.43 14.32
N TYR A 77 -14.89 4.18 13.10
CA TYR A 77 -15.70 3.78 11.95
C TYR A 77 -15.72 2.25 11.82
N ASP A 78 -16.92 1.66 11.68
CA ASP A 78 -17.08 0.22 11.48
C ASP A 78 -16.66 -0.19 10.07
N TRP A 79 -15.43 -0.70 9.97
CA TRP A 79 -14.82 -1.03 8.68
C TRP A 79 -15.31 -2.39 8.16
N PRO A 80 -15.83 -2.49 6.92
CA PRO A 80 -16.25 -3.77 6.35
C PRO A 80 -15.06 -4.70 6.12
N ALA A 81 -15.26 -6.00 6.42
CA ALA A 81 -14.22 -7.04 6.53
C ALA A 81 -13.36 -7.30 5.26
N GLY A 82 -13.73 -6.74 4.10
CA GLY A 82 -13.03 -6.92 2.82
C GLY A 82 -12.02 -5.84 2.43
N SER A 83 -11.95 -4.72 3.15
CA SER A 83 -10.94 -3.66 2.92
C SER A 83 -9.67 -3.85 3.78
N SER A 84 -9.55 -5.05 4.37
CA SER A 84 -8.70 -5.51 5.48
C SER A 84 -7.22 -5.78 5.17
N ARG A 85 -6.67 -5.38 4.00
CA ARG A 85 -5.31 -5.77 3.59
C ARG A 85 -4.19 -5.12 4.41
N ASP A 86 -4.41 -3.91 4.93
CA ASP A 86 -3.46 -3.25 5.83
C ASP A 86 -3.62 -3.79 7.27
N TRP A 87 -4.86 -4.02 7.71
CA TRP A 87 -5.18 -4.61 9.02
C TRP A 87 -4.60 -6.01 9.21
N ALA A 88 -4.57 -6.84 8.17
CA ALA A 88 -3.94 -8.17 8.21
C ALA A 88 -2.45 -8.11 8.62
N THR A 89 -1.77 -7.02 8.29
CA THR A 89 -0.35 -6.82 8.66
C THR A 89 -0.16 -6.05 9.96
N LYS A 90 -1.01 -5.06 10.23
CA LYS A 90 -0.99 -4.31 11.50
C LYS A 90 -1.31 -5.22 12.69
N GLY A 91 -2.29 -6.11 12.55
CA GLY A 91 -2.60 -7.13 13.56
C GLY A 91 -1.42 -8.06 13.81
N THR A 92 -0.75 -8.52 12.75
CA THR A 92 0.45 -9.35 12.84
C THR A 92 1.55 -8.67 13.67
N ALA A 93 1.85 -7.40 13.38
CA ALA A 93 2.85 -6.64 14.12
C ALA A 93 2.44 -6.39 15.59
N LEU A 94 1.17 -6.06 15.85
CA LEU A 94 0.66 -5.80 17.21
C LEU A 94 0.68 -7.05 18.11
N LEU A 95 0.56 -8.25 17.52
CA LEU A 95 0.75 -9.53 18.22
C LEU A 95 2.23 -9.86 18.50
N GLY A 96 3.16 -8.98 18.12
CA GLY A 96 4.60 -9.15 18.33
C GLY A 96 5.27 -10.07 17.32
N ILE A 97 4.60 -10.44 16.23
CA ILE A 97 5.18 -11.27 15.17
C ILE A 97 6.24 -10.44 14.43
N ARG A 98 7.47 -10.94 14.36
CA ARG A 98 8.60 -10.26 13.71
C ARG A 98 8.96 -10.83 12.33
N ALA A 99 8.53 -12.04 12.04
CA ALA A 99 8.79 -12.71 10.78
C ALA A 99 7.62 -13.64 10.42
N VAL A 100 7.37 -13.80 9.12
CA VAL A 100 6.38 -14.73 8.57
C VAL A 100 7.05 -15.59 7.52
N ILE A 101 6.90 -16.91 7.61
CA ILE A 101 7.41 -17.85 6.61
C ILE A 101 6.20 -18.47 5.88
N ALA A 102 6.19 -18.38 4.55
CA ALA A 102 5.12 -18.91 3.69
C ALA A 102 5.67 -19.57 2.42
N GLU A 103 4.82 -20.23 1.65
CA GLU A 103 5.20 -20.78 0.34
C GLU A 103 5.31 -19.67 -0.73
N SER A 104 4.42 -18.68 -0.67
CA SER A 104 4.45 -17.50 -1.51
C SER A 104 3.66 -16.36 -0.88
N PHE A 105 3.92 -15.12 -1.30
CA PHE A 105 3.13 -13.96 -0.92
C PHE A 105 2.46 -13.28 -2.12
N GLU A 106 1.25 -12.77 -1.91
CA GLU A 106 0.67 -11.75 -2.79
C GLU A 106 1.47 -10.44 -2.65
N ARG A 107 1.67 -9.74 -3.78
CA ARG A 107 2.57 -8.59 -3.90
C ARG A 107 2.28 -7.48 -2.90
N ILE A 108 1.01 -7.11 -2.70
CA ILE A 108 0.58 -6.04 -1.81
C ILE A 108 0.74 -6.48 -0.36
N HIS A 109 0.32 -7.71 -0.02
CA HIS A 109 0.44 -8.23 1.33
C HIS A 109 1.91 -8.29 1.81
N ARG A 110 2.82 -8.74 0.94
CA ARG A 110 4.27 -8.73 1.20
C ARG A 110 4.78 -7.33 1.52
N SER A 111 4.42 -6.34 0.70
CA SER A 111 4.84 -4.95 0.90
C SER A 111 4.33 -4.37 2.21
N ASN A 112 3.10 -4.72 2.60
CA ASN A 112 2.50 -4.27 3.85
C ASN A 112 3.21 -4.87 5.08
N LEU A 113 3.60 -6.15 5.04
CA LEU A 113 4.39 -6.79 6.11
C LEU A 113 5.69 -6.03 6.34
N VAL A 114 6.43 -5.77 5.26
CA VAL A 114 7.67 -4.99 5.30
C VAL A 114 7.43 -3.59 5.87
N GLY A 115 6.36 -2.92 5.42
CA GLY A 115 5.98 -1.61 5.93
C GLY A 115 5.71 -1.59 7.44
N MET A 116 5.22 -2.70 8.00
CA MET A 116 4.98 -2.86 9.44
C MET A 116 6.21 -3.34 10.23
N GLY A 117 7.37 -3.54 9.58
CA GLY A 117 8.56 -4.06 10.24
C GLY A 117 8.61 -5.59 10.38
N VAL A 118 7.69 -6.31 9.73
CA VAL A 118 7.63 -7.78 9.73
C VAL A 118 8.37 -8.31 8.51
N ILE A 119 9.31 -9.24 8.71
CA ILE A 119 10.13 -9.77 7.62
C ILE A 119 9.42 -10.95 6.94
N PRO A 120 9.06 -10.85 5.64
CA PRO A 120 8.50 -11.97 4.90
C PRO A 120 9.60 -12.91 4.41
N PHE A 121 9.43 -14.20 4.64
CA PHE A 121 10.30 -15.27 4.19
C PHE A 121 9.52 -16.29 3.37
N GLU A 122 10.13 -16.79 2.30
CA GLU A 122 9.58 -17.90 1.52
C GLU A 122 10.40 -19.16 1.76
N PHE A 123 9.73 -20.32 1.80
CA PHE A 123 10.41 -21.60 1.76
C PHE A 123 11.22 -21.75 0.46
N SER A 124 12.31 -22.53 0.51
CA SER A 124 13.02 -22.87 -0.72
C SER A 124 12.14 -23.74 -1.64
N PRO A 125 12.38 -23.73 -2.96
CA PRO A 125 11.59 -24.52 -3.90
C PRO A 125 11.52 -26.00 -3.52
N GLY A 126 10.30 -26.54 -3.39
CA GLY A 126 10.06 -27.94 -2.99
C GLY A 126 9.91 -28.15 -1.48
N GLU A 127 10.25 -27.18 -0.67
CA GLU A 127 9.99 -27.18 0.77
C GLU A 127 8.65 -26.46 1.06
N ASN A 128 7.89 -27.01 1.99
CA ASN A 128 6.69 -26.38 2.51
C ASN A 128 6.35 -26.97 3.88
N ARG A 129 5.31 -26.44 4.50
CA ARG A 129 4.83 -26.92 5.81
C ARG A 129 4.61 -28.44 5.84
N LYS A 130 4.04 -29.03 4.79
CA LYS A 130 3.70 -30.45 4.73
C LYS A 130 4.92 -31.33 4.52
N THR A 131 5.82 -30.97 3.60
CA THR A 131 7.05 -31.73 3.33
C THR A 131 8.00 -31.69 4.51
N LEU A 132 8.00 -30.57 5.25
CA LEU A 132 8.76 -30.42 6.50
C LEU A 132 8.02 -30.97 7.72
N GLY A 133 6.75 -31.40 7.59
CA GLY A 133 5.97 -32.00 8.67
C GLY A 133 5.68 -31.05 9.84
N LEU A 134 5.54 -29.74 9.58
CA LEU A 134 5.39 -28.72 10.63
C LEU A 134 3.97 -28.69 11.20
N LYS A 135 3.88 -28.80 12.52
CA LYS A 135 2.64 -28.84 13.31
C LYS A 135 2.32 -27.49 13.94
N GLY A 136 3.33 -26.67 14.22
CA GLY A 136 3.22 -25.33 14.82
C GLY A 136 3.70 -25.24 16.26
N ASP A 137 4.21 -26.34 16.82
CA ASP A 137 4.84 -26.42 18.15
C ASP A 137 6.38 -26.38 18.08
N GLU A 138 6.94 -26.16 16.89
CA GLU A 138 8.38 -26.09 16.67
C GLU A 138 8.96 -24.73 17.07
N VAL A 139 10.23 -24.75 17.48
CA VAL A 139 11.03 -23.53 17.67
C VAL A 139 11.80 -23.25 16.38
N ILE A 140 11.50 -22.11 15.76
CA ILE A 140 12.13 -21.67 14.51
C ILE A 140 13.19 -20.61 14.83
N THR A 141 14.43 -20.88 14.43
CA THR A 141 15.57 -19.97 14.58
C THR A 141 16.07 -19.54 13.21
N ILE A 142 16.07 -18.24 12.94
CA ILE A 142 16.57 -17.66 11.69
C ILE A 142 17.89 -16.94 11.99
N GLU A 143 18.94 -17.33 11.28
CA GLU A 143 20.28 -16.80 11.45
C GLU A 143 20.56 -15.67 10.43
N GLY A 144 21.51 -14.78 10.74
CA GLY A 144 21.94 -13.72 9.80
C GLY A 144 21.07 -12.46 9.73
N LEU A 145 20.21 -12.21 10.71
CA LEU A 145 19.29 -11.06 10.71
C LEU A 145 19.92 -9.69 11.08
N SER A 146 21.09 -9.66 11.74
CA SER A 146 21.61 -8.45 12.38
C SER A 146 22.41 -7.52 11.46
N GLU A 147 23.30 -8.02 10.60
CA GLU A 147 24.18 -7.15 9.79
C GLU A 147 24.40 -7.60 8.33
N GLU A 148 24.11 -8.85 8.00
CA GLU A 148 24.35 -9.40 6.65
C GLU A 148 23.09 -9.49 5.78
N LEU A 149 21.93 -9.07 6.32
CA LEU A 149 20.65 -9.18 5.62
C LEU A 149 20.67 -8.34 4.33
N LYS A 150 20.63 -9.03 3.19
CA LYS A 150 20.55 -8.42 1.87
C LYS A 150 19.17 -8.67 1.27
N PRO A 151 18.67 -7.77 0.41
CA PRO A 151 17.44 -8.05 -0.33
C PRO A 151 17.55 -9.38 -1.08
N LEU A 152 16.46 -10.15 -1.08
CA LEU A 152 16.36 -11.44 -1.78
C LEU A 152 17.36 -12.53 -1.36
N SER A 153 18.10 -12.35 -0.26
CA SER A 153 19.10 -13.34 0.17
C SER A 153 18.45 -14.60 0.77
N PHE A 154 19.15 -15.71 0.68
CA PHE A 154 18.81 -16.93 1.42
C PHE A 154 19.47 -16.89 2.79
N LEU A 155 18.73 -17.29 3.83
CA LEU A 155 19.20 -17.38 5.19
C LEU A 155 19.05 -18.81 5.72
N PRO A 156 20.00 -19.27 6.57
CA PRO A 156 19.83 -20.50 7.31
C PRO A 156 18.68 -20.38 8.31
N CYS A 157 17.85 -21.40 8.33
CA CYS A 157 16.76 -21.55 9.29
C CYS A 157 16.83 -22.94 9.94
N THR A 158 16.88 -22.95 11.26
CA THR A 158 16.88 -24.16 12.08
C THR A 158 15.50 -24.33 12.71
N ILE A 159 14.87 -25.48 12.46
CA ILE A 159 13.57 -25.86 13.00
C ILE A 159 13.80 -26.98 14.01
N ALA A 160 13.57 -26.70 15.29
CA ALA A 160 13.63 -27.69 16.36
C ALA A 160 12.21 -28.17 16.67
N CYS A 161 11.93 -29.43 16.35
CA CYS A 161 10.66 -30.07 16.62
C CYS A 161 10.55 -30.53 18.09
N SER A 162 9.32 -30.65 18.59
CA SER A 162 9.03 -31.14 19.95
C SER A 162 9.46 -32.60 20.17
N ASP A 163 9.59 -33.39 19.10
CA ASP A 163 10.08 -34.77 19.12
C ASP A 163 11.62 -34.88 19.21
N GLY A 164 12.32 -33.73 19.28
CA GLY A 164 13.78 -33.66 19.32
C GLY A 164 14.45 -33.67 17.95
N THR A 165 13.69 -33.82 16.86
CA THR A 165 14.23 -33.72 15.50
C THR A 165 14.61 -32.28 15.18
N VAL A 166 15.81 -32.08 14.64
CA VAL A 166 16.28 -30.78 14.16
C VAL A 166 16.41 -30.81 12.64
N LYS A 167 15.74 -29.88 11.97
CA LYS A 167 15.81 -29.71 10.51
C LYS A 167 16.48 -28.37 10.21
N ARG A 168 17.38 -28.38 9.23
CA ARG A 168 18.04 -27.17 8.73
C ARG A 168 17.64 -26.96 7.29
N ILE A 169 17.08 -25.80 7.00
CA ILE A 169 16.62 -25.42 5.69
C ILE A 169 17.18 -24.05 5.32
N GLN A 170 17.05 -23.68 4.05
CA GLN A 170 17.29 -22.32 3.59
C GLN A 170 15.94 -21.66 3.33
N ILE A 171 15.79 -20.42 3.79
CA ILE A 171 14.60 -19.61 3.51
C ILE A 171 15.00 -18.35 2.76
N LYS A 172 14.17 -17.94 1.80
CA LYS A 172 14.41 -16.75 0.99
C LYS A 172 13.80 -15.53 1.65
N CYS A 173 14.60 -14.50 1.91
CA CYS A 173 14.09 -13.20 2.36
C CYS A 173 13.35 -12.50 1.22
N ARG A 174 12.12 -12.03 1.46
CA ARG A 174 11.28 -11.30 0.50
C ARG A 174 11.20 -9.80 0.76
N ILE A 175 12.29 -9.27 1.31
CA ILE A 175 12.66 -7.86 1.16
C ILE A 175 13.21 -7.73 -0.26
N ASP A 176 12.46 -7.05 -1.13
CA ASP A 176 12.75 -7.05 -2.55
C ASP A 176 13.70 -5.89 -2.94
N THR A 177 13.77 -4.83 -2.13
CA THR A 177 14.59 -3.64 -2.41
C THR A 177 15.43 -3.17 -1.21
N ALA A 178 16.45 -2.35 -1.47
CA ALA A 178 17.28 -1.75 -0.41
C ALA A 178 16.49 -0.73 0.46
N ILE A 179 15.52 -0.03 -0.12
CA ILE A 179 14.65 0.92 0.60
C ILE A 179 13.77 0.15 1.61
N GLU A 180 13.22 -0.98 1.19
CA GLU A 180 12.46 -1.86 2.09
C GLU A 180 13.31 -2.40 3.25
N LEU A 181 14.58 -2.71 2.99
CA LEU A 181 15.52 -3.10 4.04
C LEU A 181 15.75 -1.97 5.06
N GLU A 182 15.81 -0.72 4.59
CA GLU A 182 15.91 0.45 5.46
C GLU A 182 14.66 0.61 6.34
N TYR A 183 13.46 0.40 5.78
CA TYR A 183 12.23 0.38 6.57
C TYR A 183 12.30 -0.67 7.69
N ILE A 184 12.72 -1.90 7.40
CA ILE A 184 12.87 -2.94 8.42
C ILE A 184 13.87 -2.54 9.50
N LYS A 185 15.03 -1.99 9.13
CA LYS A 185 16.03 -1.48 10.09
C LYS A 185 15.45 -0.39 10.99
N ASN A 186 14.51 0.40 10.46
CA ASN A 186 13.82 1.42 11.21
C ASN A 186 12.60 0.93 11.99
N GLY A 187 12.23 -0.34 11.88
CA GLY A 187 11.06 -0.92 12.54
C GLY A 187 9.75 -0.65 11.79
N GLY A 188 9.82 -0.34 10.51
CA GLY A 188 8.70 -0.08 9.61
C GLY A 188 8.78 1.30 8.95
N VAL A 189 7.97 1.48 7.89
CA VAL A 189 7.96 2.70 7.06
C VAL A 189 7.55 3.95 7.84
N LEU A 190 6.58 3.82 8.76
CA LEU A 190 6.14 4.96 9.57
C LEU A 190 7.25 5.43 10.51
N HIS A 191 7.97 4.49 11.12
CA HIS A 191 9.10 4.81 11.99
C HIS A 191 10.25 5.46 11.22
N ASP A 192 10.53 4.99 10.00
CA ASP A 192 11.50 5.61 9.09
C ASP A 192 11.14 7.08 8.81
N VAL A 193 9.91 7.33 8.35
CA VAL A 193 9.42 8.68 8.04
C VAL A 193 9.46 9.59 9.26
N LEU A 194 8.97 9.14 10.42
CA LEU A 194 8.97 9.94 11.65
C LEU A 194 10.39 10.29 12.10
N ARG A 195 11.34 9.35 12.03
CA ARG A 195 12.75 9.61 12.37
C ARG A 195 13.38 10.59 11.40
N ASN A 196 13.06 10.51 10.11
CA ASN A 196 13.58 11.42 9.10
C ASN A 196 13.05 12.85 9.29
N LEU A 197 11.74 13.01 9.54
CA LEU A 197 11.14 14.30 9.87
C LEU A 197 11.73 14.91 11.16
N ALA A 198 11.98 14.09 12.17
CA ALA A 198 12.62 14.54 13.41
C ALA A 198 14.05 15.06 13.15
N LYS A 199 14.84 14.35 12.33
CA LYS A 199 16.20 14.77 11.94
C LYS A 199 16.20 16.09 11.16
N GLU A 200 15.24 16.30 10.26
CA GLU A 200 15.11 17.55 9.50
C GLU A 200 14.80 18.74 10.39
N LYS A 201 13.85 18.60 11.32
CA LYS A 201 13.55 19.65 12.30
C LYS A 201 14.73 19.95 13.20
N VAL A 202 15.48 18.94 13.65
CA VAL A 202 16.71 19.13 14.42
C VAL A 202 17.75 19.91 13.61
N LYS A 203 17.94 19.60 12.32
CA LYS A 203 18.84 20.35 11.43
C LYS A 203 18.43 21.81 11.25
N GLN A 204 17.13 22.09 11.12
CA GLN A 204 16.61 23.46 11.07
C GLN A 204 16.89 24.22 12.37
N TRP A 205 16.74 23.55 13.52
CA TRP A 205 17.02 24.10 14.83
C TRP A 205 18.52 24.39 15.04
N THR A 206 19.40 23.48 14.61
CA THR A 206 20.86 23.68 14.71
C THR A 206 21.41 24.71 13.72
N ASN A 207 20.75 24.90 12.57
CA ASN A 207 21.12 25.92 11.57
C ASN A 207 20.53 27.31 11.85
N GLY A 208 19.98 27.54 13.06
CA GLY A 208 19.53 28.86 13.50
C GLY A 208 18.20 29.34 12.93
N GLN A 209 17.50 28.51 12.15
CA GLN A 209 16.11 28.79 11.76
C GLN A 209 15.18 28.30 12.87
N CYS A 210 14.94 29.17 13.85
CA CYS A 210 13.89 28.94 14.83
C CYS A 210 12.53 28.88 14.10
N CYS A 211 11.80 27.78 14.30
CA CYS A 211 10.38 27.72 13.97
C CYS A 211 9.71 28.91 14.68
N PRO A 212 8.89 29.75 14.00
CA PRO A 212 8.11 30.75 14.71
C PRO A 212 7.29 30.04 15.80
N PRO A 213 7.13 30.64 16.99
CA PRO A 213 6.29 30.06 18.03
C PRO A 213 4.95 29.70 17.41
N LEU A 214 4.45 28.49 17.68
CA LEU A 214 3.06 28.16 17.37
C LEU A 214 2.21 29.24 18.03
N GLU A 215 1.61 30.12 17.23
CA GLU A 215 0.68 31.11 17.73
C GLU A 215 -0.41 30.34 18.45
N LYS A 216 -0.47 30.50 19.78
CA LYS A 216 -1.55 29.92 20.56
C LYS A 216 -2.85 30.50 20.00
N PRO A 217 -3.83 29.68 19.59
CA PRO A 217 -5.16 30.20 19.34
C PRO A 217 -5.61 30.94 20.61
N GLY A 218 -6.03 32.19 20.42
CA GLY A 218 -6.11 33.18 21.48
C GLY A 218 -6.93 32.75 22.69
N GLY A 219 -6.46 33.18 23.86
CA GLY A 219 -7.23 33.25 25.09
C GLY A 219 -7.18 31.98 25.95
N LEU A 220 -6.31 31.99 26.96
CA LEU A 220 -6.65 31.81 28.37
C LEU A 220 -5.33 31.88 29.15
N THR A 221 -5.12 33.00 29.82
CA THR A 221 -4.04 33.22 30.77
C THR A 221 -4.32 32.44 32.04
N GLU A 222 -3.53 31.40 32.33
CA GLU A 222 -3.30 30.97 33.70
C GLU A 222 -1.80 30.99 34.00
N THR A 223 -1.46 31.82 34.97
CA THR A 223 -0.12 32.05 35.50
C THR A 223 0.14 30.98 36.56
N LEU A 224 0.87 29.93 36.23
CA LEU A 224 1.45 29.05 37.25
C LEU A 224 2.91 29.46 37.48
N ARG A 225 3.10 30.30 38.51
CA ARG A 225 4.41 30.48 39.16
C ARG A 225 4.77 29.16 39.84
N HIS A 226 5.89 28.56 39.45
CA HIS A 226 6.58 27.60 40.29
C HIS A 226 7.53 28.35 41.21
N ASP A 227 7.12 28.50 42.47
CA ASP A 227 8.02 28.87 43.56
C ASP A 227 9.05 27.75 43.74
N ARG A 228 10.30 28.04 43.39
CA ARG A 228 11.45 27.24 43.83
C ARG A 228 11.88 27.77 45.19
N HIS A 229 11.55 27.06 46.27
CA HIS A 229 12.30 27.21 47.51
C HIS A 229 13.60 26.41 47.41
N SER A 230 14.68 27.17 47.35
CA SER A 230 16.07 26.78 47.50
C SER A 230 16.34 26.24 48.90
N ALA A 231 16.76 24.97 49.00
CA ALA A 231 17.48 24.46 50.17
C ALA A 231 18.98 24.49 49.85
N SER A 232 19.66 25.54 50.29
CA SER A 232 21.12 25.63 50.29
C SER A 232 21.66 24.86 51.50
N GLY A 233 22.33 23.75 51.24
CA GLY A 233 23.25 23.14 52.22
C GLY A 233 24.51 23.99 52.35
N HIS A 234 24.88 24.33 53.57
CA HIS A 234 26.21 24.83 53.92
C HIS A 234 26.88 23.82 54.86
N LEU A 235 28.10 23.47 54.49
CA LEU A 235 29.07 22.71 55.28
C LEU A 235 29.46 23.48 56.56
N ALA A 236 29.44 22.78 57.69
CA ALA A 236 30.47 22.77 58.73
C ALA A 236 30.18 21.61 59.69
#